data_AF-A0A674J4Z0-F1
#
_entry.id   AF-A0A674J4Z0-F1
#
_cell.length_a   1.000
_cell.length_b   1.000
_cell.length_c   1.000
_cell.angle_alpha   90.00
_cell.angle_beta   90.00
_cell.angle_gamma   90.00
#
_symmetry.space_group_name_H-M   'P 1'
#
loop_
_entity.id
_entity.type
_entity.pdbx_description
1 polymer ?
#
loop_
_entity_poly.entity_id
_entity_poly.type
_entity_poly.pdbx_seq_one_letter_code
_entity_poly.pdbx_strand_id
1 'polypeptide(L)'
;MGTWLENCIVMKVGVKQAADLKAMDSGGTSDPYVIVYLTSDMRKKYESKVYRKTLNPVFNETFTFQIPQAEMSESTLVMQIYDFNRFAKHDIIGEVRLPLGDFDLQHVIEQWQELTGTTEQERLGEICFSLRYIPSTSKLTVVILEAKKLKRMDSSGLSDPFVKVQLILNKKKWKKKKTGVKKSTLSPYFNEAFTFDVPFSQIQNIDLVISVWDHDKVTKNQQIGKVFLGCRATGNQLRHWSDMLANPRRPIAQWHNLEPVEEVDNALGLKSHFKLPLPGK
;
A
#
# COMPACT_ATOMS: atom_id res chain seq x y z
N MET A 1 -34.65 -9.84 25.78
CA MET A 1 -33.94 -9.04 24.75
C MET A 1 -33.38 -10.01 23.75
N GLY A 2 -34.10 -10.22 22.63
CA GLY A 2 -33.65 -11.13 21.58
C GLY A 2 -32.52 -10.49 20.79
N THR A 3 -31.40 -11.18 20.70
CA THR A 3 -30.32 -10.85 19.75
C THR A 3 -30.87 -11.01 18.34
N TRP A 4 -30.96 -9.90 17.59
CA TRP A 4 -31.18 -9.96 16.16
C TRP A 4 -30.05 -10.79 15.56
N LEU A 5 -30.36 -11.98 15.05
CA LEU A 5 -29.43 -12.71 14.20
C LEU A 5 -29.33 -11.89 12.92
N GLU A 6 -28.17 -11.28 12.68
CA GLU A 6 -27.86 -10.77 11.35
C GLU A 6 -28.03 -11.94 10.38
N ASN A 7 -28.92 -11.79 9.40
CA ASN A 7 -29.10 -12.81 8.37
C ASN A 7 -27.79 -12.89 7.58
N CYS A 8 -27.04 -13.97 7.81
CA CYS A 8 -25.78 -14.24 7.13
C CYS A 8 -25.98 -15.30 6.04
N ILE A 9 -25.42 -15.04 4.86
CA ILE A 9 -25.30 -16.01 3.78
C ILE A 9 -24.02 -16.81 4.00
N VAL A 10 -24.11 -18.14 3.89
CA VAL A 10 -22.95 -19.02 3.92
C VAL A 10 -22.51 -19.30 2.49
N MET A 11 -21.35 -18.77 2.09
CA MET A 11 -20.79 -18.97 0.76
C MET A 11 -19.60 -19.94 0.83
N LYS A 12 -19.60 -20.95 -0.04
CA LYS A 12 -18.47 -21.86 -0.22
C LYS A 12 -17.72 -21.49 -1.50
N VAL A 13 -16.42 -21.27 -1.37
CA VAL A 13 -15.52 -20.92 -2.47
C VAL A 13 -14.59 -22.09 -2.74
N GLY A 14 -14.69 -22.68 -3.93
CA GLY A 14 -13.79 -23.74 -4.38
C GLY A 14 -12.64 -23.17 -5.22
N VAL A 15 -11.41 -23.43 -4.82
CA VAL A 15 -10.21 -23.17 -5.62
C VAL A 15 -9.74 -24.51 -6.19
N LYS A 16 -9.97 -24.72 -7.49
CA LYS A 16 -9.70 -26.02 -8.14
C LYS A 16 -8.26 -26.13 -8.63
N GLN A 17 -7.89 -25.32 -9.61
CA GLN A 17 -6.58 -25.37 -10.25
C GLN A 17 -6.24 -24.03 -10.88
N ALA A 18 -4.96 -23.83 -11.16
CA ALA A 18 -4.48 -22.78 -12.04
C ALA A 18 -3.67 -23.41 -13.18
N ALA A 19 -3.60 -22.71 -14.31
CA ALA A 19 -2.86 -23.14 -15.48
C ALA A 19 -1.95 -22.03 -15.99
N ASP A 20 -0.83 -22.43 -16.61
CA ASP A 20 0.11 -21.54 -17.29
C ASP A 20 0.58 -20.35 -16.43
N LEU A 21 0.82 -20.61 -15.14
CA LEU A 21 1.34 -19.59 -14.23
C LEU A 21 2.71 -19.07 -14.69
N LYS A 22 3.00 -17.82 -14.35
CA LYS A 22 4.32 -17.24 -14.58
C LYS A 22 5.36 -17.94 -13.69
N ALA A 23 6.49 -18.32 -14.27
CA ALA A 23 7.66 -18.77 -13.54
C ALA A 23 8.32 -17.60 -12.80
N MET A 24 8.34 -17.67 -11.48
CA MET A 24 8.90 -16.64 -10.61
C MET A 24 10.27 -17.06 -10.04
N ASP A 25 10.51 -18.37 -9.90
CA ASP A 25 11.80 -18.89 -9.48
C ASP A 25 12.82 -18.93 -10.63
N SER A 26 14.10 -18.79 -10.26
CA SER A 26 15.24 -19.03 -11.16
C SER A 26 15.26 -20.43 -11.80
N GLY A 27 14.53 -21.40 -11.22
CA GLY A 27 14.39 -22.76 -11.74
C GLY A 27 13.40 -22.91 -12.89
N GLY A 28 12.77 -21.82 -13.35
CA GLY A 28 11.77 -21.86 -14.43
C GLY A 28 10.40 -22.38 -13.99
N THR A 29 10.14 -22.43 -12.68
CA THR A 29 8.86 -22.81 -12.06
C THR A 29 8.45 -21.78 -11.02
N SER A 30 7.39 -22.07 -10.27
CA SER A 30 6.98 -21.34 -9.06
C SER A 30 6.54 -22.35 -8.00
N ASP A 31 6.44 -21.91 -6.75
CA ASP A 31 5.86 -22.64 -5.62
C ASP A 31 4.47 -22.03 -5.25
N PRO A 32 3.44 -22.18 -6.09
CA PRO A 32 2.17 -21.47 -5.93
C PRO A 32 1.35 -21.87 -4.69
N TYR A 33 0.74 -20.87 -4.07
CA TYR A 33 -0.37 -21.01 -3.12
C TYR A 33 -1.38 -19.86 -3.30
N VAL A 34 -2.60 -20.03 -2.82
CA VAL A 34 -3.69 -19.05 -3.01
C VAL A 34 -4.10 -18.46 -1.66
N ILE A 35 -4.21 -17.14 -1.62
CA ILE A 35 -4.86 -16.41 -0.52
C ILE A 35 -6.26 -16.00 -0.98
N VAL A 36 -7.28 -16.34 -0.17
CA VAL A 36 -8.70 -16.07 -0.46
C VAL A 36 -9.29 -15.21 0.65
N TYR A 37 -9.94 -14.10 0.29
CA TYR A 37 -10.59 -13.19 1.25
C TYR A 37 -11.72 -12.38 0.62
N LEU A 38 -12.52 -11.73 1.47
CA LEU A 38 -13.55 -10.78 1.05
C LEU A 38 -13.11 -9.35 1.32
N THR A 39 -13.46 -8.41 0.44
CA THR A 39 -13.16 -6.98 0.67
C THR A 39 -13.94 -6.39 1.84
N SER A 40 -15.10 -6.93 2.18
CA SER A 40 -15.89 -6.50 3.35
C SER A 40 -15.29 -6.94 4.69
N ASP A 41 -14.51 -8.03 4.71
CA ASP A 41 -13.79 -8.51 5.90
C ASP A 41 -12.35 -8.90 5.56
N MET A 42 -11.48 -7.89 5.46
CA MET A 42 -10.06 -8.08 5.16
C MET A 42 -9.27 -8.74 6.29
N ARG A 43 -9.87 -8.94 7.48
CA ARG A 43 -9.21 -9.63 8.61
C ARG A 43 -9.27 -11.13 8.44
N LYS A 44 -10.30 -11.64 7.76
CA LYS A 44 -10.51 -13.08 7.54
C LYS A 44 -9.95 -13.50 6.19
N LYS A 45 -8.72 -14.02 6.22
CA LYS A 45 -8.02 -14.56 5.06
C LYS A 45 -7.81 -16.07 5.23
N TYR A 46 -7.98 -16.80 4.14
CA TYR A 46 -7.64 -18.21 4.06
C TYR A 46 -6.47 -18.40 3.12
N GLU A 47 -5.62 -19.37 3.43
CA GLU A 47 -4.47 -19.75 2.59
C GLU A 47 -4.59 -21.22 2.21
N SER A 48 -4.29 -21.52 0.96
CA SER A 48 -4.15 -22.89 0.48
C SER A 48 -2.82 -23.49 0.93
N LYS A 49 -2.63 -24.78 0.67
CA LYS A 49 -1.29 -25.38 0.72
C LYS A 49 -0.39 -24.80 -0.37
N VAL A 50 0.92 -24.87 -0.12
CA VAL A 50 1.95 -24.54 -1.10
C VAL A 50 2.24 -25.75 -1.98
N TYR A 51 2.17 -25.57 -3.29
CA TYR A 51 2.45 -26.61 -4.29
C TYR A 51 3.80 -26.31 -4.93
N ARG A 52 4.79 -27.19 -4.75
CA ARG A 52 6.15 -26.88 -5.16
C ARG A 52 6.42 -27.12 -6.63
N LYS A 53 7.21 -26.24 -7.23
CA LYS A 53 7.80 -26.35 -8.57
C LYS A 53 6.79 -26.72 -9.65
N THR A 54 5.70 -25.97 -9.72
CA THR A 54 4.63 -26.19 -10.70
C THR A 54 4.08 -24.87 -11.22
N LEU A 55 3.78 -24.84 -12.52
CA LEU A 55 3.04 -23.74 -13.16
C LEU A 55 1.56 -24.11 -13.39
N ASN A 56 1.17 -25.33 -13.05
CA ASN A 56 -0.17 -25.86 -13.23
C ASN A 56 -0.66 -26.57 -11.94
N PRO A 57 -0.76 -25.85 -10.81
CA PRO A 57 -1.16 -26.45 -9.54
C PRO A 57 -2.63 -26.90 -9.55
N VAL A 58 -2.90 -28.06 -8.96
CA VAL A 58 -4.25 -28.57 -8.67
C VAL A 58 -4.47 -28.50 -7.16
N PHE A 59 -5.17 -27.46 -6.72
CA PHE A 59 -5.45 -27.16 -5.32
C PHE A 59 -6.56 -28.07 -4.76
N ASN A 60 -7.74 -28.05 -5.39
CA ASN A 60 -8.97 -28.69 -4.92
C ASN A 60 -9.30 -28.39 -3.44
N GLU A 61 -9.18 -27.12 -3.05
CA GLU A 61 -9.46 -26.64 -1.70
C GLU A 61 -10.77 -25.86 -1.65
N THR A 62 -11.47 -25.89 -0.51
CA THR A 62 -12.75 -25.18 -0.33
C THR A 62 -12.74 -24.35 0.94
N PHE A 63 -13.12 -23.09 0.82
CA PHE A 63 -13.16 -22.11 1.91
C PHE A 63 -14.60 -21.68 2.16
N THR A 64 -14.97 -21.42 3.41
CA THR A 64 -16.34 -21.05 3.79
C THR A 64 -16.39 -19.66 4.43
N PHE A 65 -17.17 -18.77 3.84
CA PHE A 65 -17.41 -17.42 4.32
C PHE A 65 -18.82 -17.29 4.87
N GLN A 66 -18.97 -16.49 5.93
CA GLN A 66 -20.26 -16.04 6.43
C GLN A 66 -20.32 -14.55 6.14
N ILE A 67 -21.29 -14.14 5.33
CA ILE A 67 -21.40 -12.78 4.80
C ILE A 67 -22.72 -12.19 5.29
N PRO A 68 -22.72 -11.07 6.03
CA PRO A 68 -23.95 -10.37 6.34
C PRO A 68 -24.68 -10.01 5.04
N GLN A 69 -25.97 -10.33 4.94
CA GLN A 69 -26.74 -10.14 3.71
C GLN A 69 -26.69 -8.68 3.20
N ALA A 70 -26.59 -7.70 4.10
CA ALA A 70 -26.47 -6.28 3.77
C ALA A 70 -25.16 -5.91 3.07
N GLU A 71 -24.09 -6.69 3.28
CA GLU A 71 -22.76 -6.42 2.69
C GLU A 71 -22.52 -7.20 1.39
N MET A 72 -23.39 -8.16 1.05
CA MET A 72 -23.16 -9.11 -0.04
C MET A 72 -22.96 -8.40 -1.39
N SER A 73 -23.85 -7.48 -1.76
CA SER A 73 -23.79 -6.80 -3.07
C SER A 73 -22.57 -5.89 -3.25
N GLU A 74 -21.99 -5.42 -2.14
CA GLU A 74 -20.83 -4.51 -2.14
C GLU A 74 -19.51 -5.27 -1.91
N SER A 75 -19.58 -6.54 -1.52
CA SER A 75 -18.41 -7.36 -1.25
C SER A 75 -17.84 -7.96 -2.53
N THR A 76 -16.52 -8.07 -2.58
CA THR A 76 -15.78 -8.69 -3.67
C THR A 76 -14.96 -9.83 -3.10
N LEU A 77 -15.11 -11.02 -3.69
CA LEU A 77 -14.23 -12.15 -3.43
C LEU A 77 -12.92 -11.95 -4.18
N VAL A 78 -11.81 -11.98 -3.45
CA VAL A 78 -10.47 -11.86 -4.00
C VAL A 78 -9.71 -13.16 -3.80
N MET A 79 -9.12 -13.66 -4.88
CA MET A 79 -8.23 -14.81 -4.89
C MET A 79 -6.89 -14.37 -5.48
N GLN A 80 -5.83 -14.40 -4.67
CA GLN A 80 -4.48 -14.01 -5.06
C GLN A 80 -3.57 -15.23 -5.08
N ILE A 81 -2.90 -15.48 -6.19
CA ILE A 81 -1.91 -16.55 -6.30
C ILE A 81 -0.53 -15.97 -6.02
N TYR A 82 0.17 -16.54 -5.06
CA TYR A 82 1.51 -16.18 -4.65
C TYR A 82 2.49 -17.31 -4.93
N ASP A 83 3.71 -16.93 -5.24
CA ASP A 83 4.90 -17.76 -5.27
C ASP A 83 5.57 -17.76 -3.89
N PHE A 84 5.67 -18.93 -3.27
CA PHE A 84 6.26 -19.08 -1.95
C PHE A 84 7.78 -18.96 -2.00
N ASN A 85 8.34 -18.05 -1.19
CA ASN A 85 9.77 -17.85 -1.07
C ASN A 85 10.27 -18.17 0.35
N ARG A 86 11.15 -19.16 0.51
CA ARG A 86 11.63 -19.58 1.85
C ARG A 86 12.42 -18.48 2.60
N PHE A 87 13.14 -17.63 1.87
CA PHE A 87 14.09 -16.66 2.43
C PHE A 87 13.84 -15.23 1.96
N ALA A 88 12.75 -14.99 1.22
CA ALA A 88 12.39 -13.69 0.68
C ALA A 88 10.88 -13.46 0.80
N LYS A 89 10.42 -12.26 0.47
CA LYS A 89 8.98 -11.96 0.39
C LYS A 89 8.38 -12.84 -0.71
N HIS A 90 7.16 -13.32 -0.49
CA HIS A 90 6.44 -14.10 -1.48
C HIS A 90 6.00 -13.18 -2.62
N ASP A 91 6.25 -13.59 -3.85
CA ASP A 91 5.90 -12.79 -5.01
C ASP A 91 4.48 -13.10 -5.45
N ILE A 92 3.70 -12.08 -5.74
CA ILE A 92 2.35 -12.30 -6.26
C ILE A 92 2.44 -12.62 -7.77
N ILE A 93 1.84 -13.74 -8.17
CA ILE A 93 1.79 -14.19 -9.56
C ILE A 93 0.66 -13.48 -10.30
N GLY A 94 -0.51 -13.35 -9.66
CA GLY A 94 -1.68 -12.68 -10.20
C GLY A 94 -2.89 -12.79 -9.27
N GLU A 95 -3.97 -12.10 -9.63
CA GLU A 95 -5.21 -12.11 -8.85
C GLU A 95 -6.48 -12.17 -9.70
N VAL A 96 -7.55 -12.66 -9.07
CA VAL A 96 -8.93 -12.64 -9.57
C VAL A 96 -9.80 -11.91 -8.55
N ARG A 97 -10.68 -11.05 -9.05
CA ARG A 97 -11.66 -10.31 -8.25
C ARG A 97 -13.06 -10.56 -8.80
N LEU A 98 -13.94 -11.04 -7.94
CA LEU A 98 -15.31 -11.40 -8.28
C LEU A 98 -16.27 -10.57 -7.41
N PRO A 99 -16.83 -9.46 -7.93
CA PRO A 99 -17.86 -8.70 -7.23
C PRO A 99 -19.08 -9.58 -7.00
N LEU A 100 -19.45 -9.83 -5.75
CA LEU A 100 -20.49 -10.82 -5.43
C LEU A 100 -21.88 -10.39 -5.90
N GLY A 101 -22.12 -9.09 -6.07
CA GLY A 101 -23.36 -8.55 -6.65
C GLY A 101 -23.62 -8.99 -8.10
N ASP A 102 -22.59 -9.44 -8.83
CA ASP A 102 -22.71 -9.88 -10.23
C ASP A 102 -23.11 -11.37 -10.33
N PHE A 103 -23.18 -12.09 -9.21
CA PHE A 103 -23.40 -13.53 -9.18
C PHE A 103 -24.70 -13.91 -8.47
N ASP A 104 -25.46 -14.82 -9.09
CA ASP A 104 -26.54 -15.53 -8.41
C ASP A 104 -25.98 -16.71 -7.60
N LEU A 105 -25.71 -16.45 -6.32
CA LEU A 105 -25.13 -17.42 -5.39
C LEU A 105 -26.08 -18.57 -5.00
N GLN A 106 -27.31 -18.60 -5.52
CA GLN A 106 -28.22 -19.75 -5.33
C GLN A 106 -27.80 -20.97 -6.16
N HIS A 107 -27.00 -20.75 -7.21
CA HIS A 107 -26.53 -21.79 -8.10
C HIS A 107 -25.02 -22.01 -7.92
N VAL A 108 -24.57 -23.25 -8.16
CA VAL A 108 -23.13 -23.56 -8.18
C VAL A 108 -22.55 -22.98 -9.48
N ILE A 109 -21.63 -22.03 -9.32
CA ILE A 109 -20.92 -21.41 -10.43
C ILE A 109 -19.50 -21.99 -10.48
N GLU A 110 -19.13 -22.52 -11.63
CA GLU A 110 -17.80 -23.06 -11.90
C GLU A 110 -17.29 -22.51 -13.23
N GLN A 111 -16.20 -21.75 -13.17
CA GLN A 111 -15.64 -21.10 -14.35
C GLN A 111 -14.14 -20.84 -14.19
N TRP A 112 -13.44 -20.82 -15.33
CA TRP A 112 -12.09 -20.29 -15.41
C TRP A 112 -12.12 -18.76 -15.35
N GLN A 113 -11.09 -18.19 -14.74
CA GLN A 113 -10.87 -16.75 -14.67
C GLN A 113 -9.42 -16.45 -15.05
N GLU A 114 -9.23 -15.45 -15.88
CA GLU A 114 -7.90 -14.99 -16.25
C GLU A 114 -7.26 -14.27 -15.06
N LEU A 115 -6.00 -14.58 -14.76
CA LEU A 115 -5.26 -13.88 -13.74
C LEU A 115 -4.93 -12.48 -14.24
N THR A 116 -5.40 -11.47 -13.53
CA THR A 116 -4.95 -10.11 -13.76
C THR A 116 -3.58 -9.92 -13.11
N GLY A 117 -2.66 -9.30 -13.86
CA GLY A 117 -1.37 -8.89 -13.32
C GLY A 117 -1.57 -7.92 -12.16
N THR A 118 -0.65 -7.90 -11.20
CA THR A 118 -0.77 -7.14 -9.96
C THR A 118 -0.55 -5.64 -10.14
N THR A 119 -1.43 -5.01 -10.92
CA THR A 119 -1.57 -3.56 -10.94
C THR A 119 -2.24 -3.03 -9.67
N GLU A 120 -2.76 -3.90 -8.81
CA GLU A 120 -3.38 -3.58 -7.51
C GLU A 120 -2.69 -4.25 -6.32
N GLN A 121 -1.37 -4.17 -6.21
CA GLN A 121 -0.84 -3.87 -4.87
C GLN A 121 -1.54 -2.57 -4.46
N GLU A 122 -2.43 -2.63 -3.45
CA GLU A 122 -3.31 -1.55 -2.99
C GLU A 122 -2.79 -0.18 -3.44
N ARG A 123 -3.30 0.36 -4.56
CA ARG A 123 -2.77 1.63 -5.09
C ARG A 123 -3.05 2.70 -4.04
N LEU A 124 -2.02 3.04 -3.27
CA LEU A 124 -2.12 4.00 -2.16
C LEU A 124 -2.36 5.43 -2.68
N GLY A 125 -2.09 5.62 -3.96
CA GLY A 125 -2.27 6.85 -4.72
C GLY A 125 -0.95 7.43 -5.18
N GLU A 126 -1.02 8.59 -5.83
CA GLU A 126 0.13 9.30 -6.36
C GLU A 126 0.18 10.69 -5.72
N ILE A 127 1.39 11.20 -5.45
CA ILE A 127 1.61 12.55 -4.93
C ILE A 127 2.57 13.32 -5.82
N CYS A 128 2.22 14.58 -6.10
CA CYS A 128 3.03 15.53 -6.84
C CYS A 128 3.58 16.60 -5.88
N PHE A 129 4.89 16.81 -5.93
CA PHE A 129 5.54 17.86 -5.17
C PHE A 129 6.75 18.36 -5.93
N SER A 130 7.18 19.58 -5.62
CA SER A 130 8.41 20.15 -6.16
C SER A 130 9.50 20.30 -5.12
N LEU A 131 10.74 20.14 -5.58
CA LEU A 131 11.95 20.30 -4.79
C LEU A 131 12.85 21.38 -5.38
N ARG A 132 13.42 22.19 -4.50
CA ARG A 132 14.43 23.19 -4.83
C ARG A 132 15.43 23.28 -3.69
N TYR A 133 16.72 23.18 -3.99
CA TYR A 133 17.76 23.36 -3.00
C TYR A 133 18.73 24.46 -3.42
N ILE A 134 18.90 25.48 -2.57
CA ILE A 134 19.83 26.59 -2.80
C ILE A 134 21.03 26.44 -1.84
N PRO A 135 22.21 26.00 -2.33
CA PRO A 135 23.37 25.76 -1.47
C PRO A 135 23.87 27.01 -0.75
N SER A 136 23.90 28.16 -1.44
CA SER A 136 24.44 29.43 -0.90
C SER A 136 23.69 29.93 0.34
N THR A 137 22.40 29.61 0.45
CA THR A 137 21.56 29.97 1.61
C THR A 137 21.20 28.75 2.46
N SER A 138 21.69 27.56 2.11
CA SER A 138 21.36 26.29 2.77
C SER A 138 19.84 26.06 2.89
N LYS A 139 19.06 26.41 1.86
CA LYS A 139 17.59 26.30 1.89
C LYS A 139 17.12 25.15 1.01
N LEU A 140 16.44 24.18 1.61
CA LEU A 140 15.64 23.17 0.92
C LEU A 140 14.17 23.59 0.97
N THR A 141 13.57 23.85 -0.18
CA THR A 141 12.15 24.14 -0.33
C THR A 141 11.44 22.93 -0.93
N VAL A 142 10.38 22.48 -0.26
CA VAL A 142 9.48 21.42 -0.68
C VAL A 142 8.09 22.02 -0.87
N VAL A 143 7.54 22.00 -2.07
CA VAL A 143 6.16 22.45 -2.33
C VAL A 143 5.29 21.24 -2.57
N ILE A 144 4.35 20.97 -1.67
CA ILE A 144 3.35 19.92 -1.87
C ILE A 144 2.27 20.47 -2.78
N LEU A 145 2.14 19.93 -3.99
CA LEU A 145 1.23 20.44 -5.02
C LEU A 145 -0.13 19.79 -4.88
N GLU A 146 -0.22 18.50 -5.16
CA GLU A 146 -1.47 17.75 -5.20
C GLU A 146 -1.23 16.24 -5.02
N ALA A 147 -2.29 15.50 -4.75
CA ALA A 147 -2.29 14.04 -4.84
C ALA A 147 -3.52 13.59 -5.64
N LYS A 148 -3.49 12.36 -6.17
CA LYS A 148 -4.61 11.77 -6.90
C LYS A 148 -4.72 10.28 -6.64
N LYS A 149 -5.93 9.75 -6.84
CA LYS A 149 -6.24 8.32 -6.70
C LYS A 149 -5.80 7.75 -5.34
N LEU A 150 -5.94 8.54 -4.26
CA LEU A 150 -5.62 8.08 -2.92
C LEU A 150 -6.50 6.89 -2.52
N LYS A 151 -5.93 5.96 -1.75
CA LYS A 151 -6.69 4.86 -1.14
C LYS A 151 -7.79 5.42 -0.23
N ARG A 152 -8.99 4.83 -0.32
CA ARG A 152 -10.12 5.13 0.57
C ARG A 152 -9.83 4.55 1.95
N MET A 153 -10.00 5.36 2.99
CA MET A 153 -9.70 4.98 4.36
C MET A 153 -10.95 5.03 5.27
N ASP A 154 -11.91 5.92 4.98
CA ASP A 154 -13.15 6.02 5.74
C ASP A 154 -14.25 5.10 5.21
N SER A 155 -15.14 4.65 6.10
CA SER A 155 -16.35 3.89 5.75
C SER A 155 -17.35 4.67 4.88
N SER A 156 -17.25 6.01 4.85
CA SER A 156 -18.03 6.88 3.95
C SER A 156 -17.54 6.84 2.49
N GLY A 157 -16.42 6.15 2.23
CA GLY A 157 -15.84 5.99 0.91
C GLY A 157 -14.88 7.10 0.49
N LEU A 158 -14.65 8.15 1.27
CA LEU A 158 -13.65 9.18 0.97
C LEU A 158 -12.53 9.20 2.02
N SER A 159 -11.70 10.23 1.99
CA SER A 159 -10.66 10.50 2.99
C SER A 159 -10.55 12.00 3.23
N ASP A 160 -10.00 12.38 4.38
CA ASP A 160 -9.64 13.74 4.77
C ASP A 160 -8.09 13.92 4.71
N PRO A 161 -7.46 13.93 3.52
CA PRO A 161 -6.01 13.85 3.39
C PRO A 161 -5.27 15.08 3.88
N PHE A 162 -4.12 14.84 4.51
CA PHE A 162 -3.07 15.83 4.76
C PHE A 162 -1.68 15.19 4.60
N VAL A 163 -0.67 16.02 4.34
CA VAL A 163 0.70 15.54 4.07
C VAL A 163 1.63 15.97 5.19
N LYS A 164 2.44 15.03 5.69
CA LYS A 164 3.56 15.33 6.60
C LYS A 164 4.87 15.25 5.82
N VAL A 165 5.65 16.32 5.90
CA VAL A 165 6.98 16.47 5.29
C VAL A 165 8.02 16.38 6.41
N GLN A 166 8.88 15.36 6.36
CA GLN A 166 9.84 15.05 7.43
C GLN A 166 11.25 14.89 6.88
N LEU A 167 12.23 15.56 7.49
CA LEU A 167 13.64 15.30 7.25
C LEU A 167 14.17 14.33 8.29
N ILE A 168 14.92 13.34 7.83
CA ILE A 168 15.69 12.40 8.63
C ILE A 168 17.15 12.66 8.33
N LEU A 169 17.95 12.88 9.38
CA LEU A 169 19.40 13.06 9.26
C LEU A 169 20.07 11.88 9.97
N ASN A 170 20.93 11.15 9.27
CA ASN A 170 21.66 10.01 9.85
C ASN A 170 20.72 9.00 10.53
N LYS A 171 19.62 8.64 9.85
CA LYS A 171 18.55 7.72 10.35
C LYS A 171 17.81 8.21 11.61
N LYS A 172 18.00 9.47 12.03
CA LYS A 172 17.25 10.09 13.14
C LYS A 172 16.30 11.16 12.61
N LYS A 173 15.05 11.13 13.09
CA LYS A 173 14.05 12.15 12.77
C LYS A 173 14.58 13.53 13.19
N TRP A 174 14.55 14.50 12.28
CA TRP A 174 15.15 15.81 12.51
C TRP A 174 14.13 16.96 12.46
N LYS A 175 13.58 17.28 11.30
CA LYS A 175 12.61 18.37 11.12
C LYS A 175 11.31 17.83 10.54
N LYS A 176 10.18 18.44 10.89
CA LYS A 176 8.86 18.00 10.41
C LYS A 176 7.89 19.16 10.28
N LYS A 177 7.13 19.18 9.19
CA LYS A 177 6.02 20.10 8.92
C LYS A 177 4.83 19.31 8.35
N LYS A 178 3.65 19.92 8.32
CA LYS A 178 2.43 19.31 7.75
C LYS A 178 1.61 20.34 6.99
N THR A 179 0.84 19.88 6.02
CA THR A 179 -0.15 20.70 5.30
C THR A 179 -1.42 20.93 6.13
N GLY A 180 -2.31 21.76 5.61
CA GLY A 180 -3.72 21.72 5.97
C GLY A 180 -4.38 20.40 5.58
N VAL A 181 -5.51 20.08 6.23
CA VAL A 181 -6.36 18.94 5.89
C VAL A 181 -7.31 19.33 4.77
N LYS A 182 -7.43 18.50 3.75
CA LYS A 182 -8.43 18.63 2.69
C LYS A 182 -9.54 17.63 2.96
N LYS A 183 -10.78 18.09 3.05
CA LYS A 183 -11.90 17.23 3.47
C LYS A 183 -12.47 16.44 2.30
N SER A 184 -12.84 15.19 2.56
CA SER A 184 -13.66 14.33 1.72
C SER A 184 -13.21 14.31 0.26
N THR A 185 -11.94 13.98 0.02
CA THR A 185 -11.36 13.92 -1.33
C THR A 185 -10.24 12.88 -1.44
N LEU A 186 -10.19 12.20 -2.59
CA LEU A 186 -9.09 11.31 -2.97
C LEU A 186 -8.13 11.95 -3.97
N SER A 187 -8.39 13.21 -4.35
CA SER A 187 -7.53 14.00 -5.23
C SER A 187 -7.33 15.42 -4.69
N PRO A 188 -6.67 15.57 -3.52
CA PRO A 188 -6.50 16.86 -2.87
C PRO A 188 -5.50 17.77 -3.59
N TYR A 189 -5.85 19.06 -3.68
CA TYR A 189 -4.93 20.14 -4.08
C TYR A 189 -4.47 20.93 -2.84
N PHE A 190 -3.16 20.98 -2.61
CA PHE A 190 -2.53 21.63 -1.46
C PHE A 190 -1.89 22.97 -1.84
N ASN A 191 -0.91 22.94 -2.75
CA ASN A 191 -0.03 24.06 -3.10
C ASN A 191 0.59 24.76 -1.88
N GLU A 192 1.15 23.99 -0.96
CA GLU A 192 1.74 24.48 0.29
C GLU A 192 3.27 24.32 0.28
N ALA A 193 3.99 25.41 0.55
CA ALA A 193 5.44 25.47 0.52
C ALA A 193 6.07 25.35 1.91
N PHE A 194 7.06 24.47 2.05
CA PHE A 194 7.82 24.24 3.27
C PHE A 194 9.30 24.48 3.01
N THR A 195 9.92 25.35 3.80
CA THR A 195 11.37 25.60 3.72
C THR A 195 12.08 25.07 4.96
N PHE A 196 13.22 24.42 4.74
CA PHE A 196 14.10 23.87 5.77
C PHE A 196 15.53 24.37 5.59
N ASP A 197 16.17 24.75 6.69
CA ASP A 197 17.62 25.00 6.71
C ASP A 197 18.38 23.68 6.71
N VAL A 198 19.08 23.38 5.61
CA VAL A 198 19.90 22.18 5.43
C VAL A 198 21.27 22.60 4.89
N PRO A 199 22.30 22.62 5.74
CA PRO A 199 23.67 22.88 5.31
C PRO A 199 24.10 21.95 4.17
N PHE A 200 24.88 22.47 3.22
CA PHE A 200 25.35 21.67 2.09
C PHE A 200 26.15 20.44 2.54
N SER A 201 26.93 20.55 3.62
CA SER A 201 27.66 19.43 4.22
C SER A 201 26.77 18.29 4.74
N GLN A 202 25.48 18.56 4.99
CA GLN A 202 24.53 17.57 5.51
C GLN A 202 23.62 16.98 4.43
N ILE A 203 23.51 17.62 3.26
CA ILE A 203 22.47 17.28 2.26
C ILE A 203 22.53 15.82 1.78
N GLN A 204 23.74 15.24 1.70
CA GLN A 204 23.94 13.85 1.27
C GLN A 204 23.45 12.82 2.32
N ASN A 205 23.34 13.24 3.58
CA ASN A 205 22.92 12.41 4.71
C ASN A 205 21.46 12.61 5.11
N ILE A 206 20.72 13.40 4.31
CA ILE A 206 19.30 13.67 4.51
C ILE A 206 18.46 12.70 3.70
N ASP A 207 17.45 12.14 4.36
CA ASP A 207 16.30 11.54 3.70
C ASP A 207 15.07 12.45 3.94
N LEU A 208 14.46 12.90 2.85
CA LEU A 208 13.17 13.59 2.84
C LEU A 208 12.06 12.55 2.75
N VAL A 209 11.23 12.44 3.78
CA VAL A 209 10.06 11.57 3.82
C VAL A 209 8.79 12.40 3.65
N ILE A 210 7.99 12.05 2.65
CA ILE A 210 6.67 12.63 2.39
C ILE A 210 5.65 11.53 2.66
N SER A 211 4.76 11.78 3.61
CA SER A 211 3.73 10.81 4.01
C SER A 211 2.35 11.43 3.92
N VAL A 212 1.42 10.70 3.30
CA VAL A 212 0.02 11.08 3.16
C VAL A 212 -0.78 10.37 4.23
N TRP A 213 -1.59 11.15 4.94
CA TRP A 213 -2.36 10.71 6.09
C TRP A 213 -3.81 11.05 5.87
N ASP A 214 -4.67 10.20 6.39
CA ASP A 214 -6.09 10.46 6.53
C ASP A 214 -6.36 11.04 7.93
N HIS A 215 -7.19 12.08 7.99
CA HIS A 215 -7.55 12.72 9.24
C HIS A 215 -8.93 12.26 9.72
N ASP A 216 -8.92 11.37 10.69
CA ASP A 216 -10.12 10.96 11.39
C ASP A 216 -10.50 11.96 12.51
N LYS A 217 -11.79 12.33 12.60
CA LYS A 217 -12.30 13.17 13.70
C LYS A 217 -12.49 12.41 15.01
N VAL A 218 -12.82 11.12 14.92
CA VAL A 218 -13.22 10.27 16.07
C VAL A 218 -12.12 9.26 16.39
N THR A 219 -11.53 8.67 15.35
CA THR A 219 -10.47 7.68 15.43
C THR A 219 -9.08 8.32 15.33
N LYS A 220 -8.04 7.50 15.47
CA LYS A 220 -6.66 7.96 15.30
C LYS A 220 -6.36 8.06 13.80
N ASN A 221 -5.87 9.22 13.37
CA ASN A 221 -5.36 9.45 12.01
C ASN A 221 -4.57 8.26 11.46
N GLN A 222 -5.02 7.76 10.31
CA GLN A 222 -4.39 6.65 9.62
C GLN A 222 -3.41 7.14 8.56
N GLN A 223 -2.38 6.36 8.27
CA GLN A 223 -1.43 6.70 7.22
C GLN A 223 -1.79 5.94 5.95
N ILE A 224 -2.03 6.66 4.86
CA ILE A 224 -2.38 6.08 3.55
C ILE A 224 -1.14 5.46 2.93
N GLY A 225 -0.03 6.21 2.87
CA GLY A 225 1.21 5.77 2.26
C GLY A 225 2.32 6.80 2.43
N LYS A 226 3.51 6.49 1.95
CA LYS A 226 4.63 7.44 1.95
C LYS A 226 5.64 7.14 0.87
N VAL A 227 6.53 8.09 0.66
CA VAL A 227 7.71 7.99 -0.20
C VAL A 227 8.88 8.66 0.51
N PHE A 228 10.11 8.22 0.22
CA PHE A 228 11.31 8.92 0.67
C PHE A 228 12.24 9.26 -0.49
N LEU A 229 12.98 10.36 -0.37
CA LEU A 229 13.94 10.86 -1.33
C LEU A 229 15.25 11.15 -0.61
N GLY A 230 16.37 10.99 -1.29
CA GLY A 230 17.70 11.17 -0.73
C GLY A 230 18.74 10.38 -1.53
N CYS A 231 20.01 10.49 -1.16
CA CYS A 231 21.09 9.77 -1.84
C CYS A 231 21.01 8.24 -1.68
N ARG A 232 20.17 7.74 -0.78
CA ARG A 232 19.94 6.31 -0.53
C ARG A 232 18.67 5.76 -1.18
N ALA A 233 17.88 6.63 -1.81
CA ALA A 233 16.71 6.20 -2.56
C ALA A 233 17.15 5.48 -3.85
N THR A 234 16.21 4.86 -4.54
CA THR A 234 16.41 4.25 -5.86
C THR A 234 15.40 4.81 -6.86
N GLY A 235 15.53 4.45 -8.14
CA GLY A 235 14.54 4.76 -9.16
C GLY A 235 14.19 6.25 -9.30
N ASN A 236 12.88 6.54 -9.40
CA ASN A 236 12.37 7.89 -9.63
C ASN A 236 12.67 8.84 -8.45
N GLN A 237 12.66 8.32 -7.22
CA GLN A 237 12.95 9.07 -6.00
C GLN A 237 14.40 9.59 -5.98
N LEU A 238 15.36 8.72 -6.35
CA LEU A 238 16.76 9.12 -6.49
C LEU A 238 16.96 10.12 -7.62
N ARG A 239 16.29 9.88 -8.76
CA ARG A 239 16.33 10.78 -9.91
C ARG A 239 15.84 12.18 -9.55
N HIS A 240 14.68 12.29 -8.91
CA HIS A 240 14.12 13.59 -8.48
C HIS A 240 15.08 14.34 -7.55
N TRP A 241 15.68 13.64 -6.59
CA TRP A 241 16.65 14.22 -5.65
C TRP A 241 17.92 14.68 -6.37
N SER A 242 18.43 13.87 -7.29
CA SER A 242 19.63 14.17 -8.08
C SER A 242 19.40 15.36 -9.01
N ASP A 243 18.25 15.39 -9.70
CA ASP A 243 17.85 16.49 -10.58
C ASP A 243 17.76 17.80 -9.77
N MET A 244 17.21 17.78 -8.55
CA MET A 244 17.14 18.95 -7.66
C MET A 244 18.55 19.47 -7.33
N LEU A 245 19.49 18.59 -6.98
CA LEU A 245 20.86 18.97 -6.64
C LEU A 245 21.64 19.50 -7.86
N ALA A 246 21.40 18.93 -9.04
CA ALA A 246 21.99 19.37 -10.29
C ALA A 246 21.46 20.74 -10.75
N ASN A 247 20.27 21.15 -10.29
CA ASN A 247 19.60 22.39 -10.69
C ASN A 247 19.29 23.31 -9.49
N PRO A 248 20.30 23.86 -8.79
CA PRO A 248 20.19 24.49 -7.46
C PRO A 248 19.32 25.77 -7.37
N ARG A 249 18.69 26.21 -8.46
CA ARG A 249 17.82 27.40 -8.46
C ARG A 249 16.44 27.13 -9.06
N ARG A 250 16.23 25.98 -9.71
CA ARG A 250 14.98 25.66 -10.39
C ARG A 250 14.16 24.69 -9.54
N PRO A 251 12.89 25.01 -9.22
CA PRO A 251 12.00 24.01 -8.65
C PRO A 251 11.72 22.93 -9.70
N ILE A 252 11.90 21.67 -9.30
CA ILE A 252 11.60 20.50 -10.12
C ILE A 252 10.39 19.82 -9.52
N ALA A 253 9.31 19.69 -10.30
CA ALA A 253 8.09 19.02 -9.87
C ALA A 253 8.01 17.63 -10.51
N GLN A 254 7.70 16.61 -9.71
CA GLN A 254 7.51 15.25 -10.20
C GLN A 254 6.42 14.51 -9.42
N TRP A 255 5.75 13.60 -10.11
CA TRP A 255 4.82 12.63 -9.53
C TRP A 255 5.59 11.44 -8.94
N HIS A 256 5.10 10.93 -7.81
CA HIS A 256 5.61 9.74 -7.14
C HIS A 256 4.44 8.85 -6.72
N ASN A 257 4.60 7.53 -6.91
CA ASN A 257 3.69 6.55 -6.36
C ASN A 257 3.91 6.44 -4.85
N LEU A 258 2.82 6.36 -4.08
CA LEU A 258 2.89 6.10 -2.65
C LEU A 258 3.19 4.62 -2.40
N GLU A 259 4.12 4.37 -1.49
CA GLU A 259 4.55 3.03 -1.10
C GLU A 259 4.00 2.68 0.30
N PRO A 260 3.84 1.37 0.60
CA PRO A 260 3.44 0.91 1.93
C PRO A 260 4.33 1.46 3.03
N VAL A 261 3.71 1.77 4.18
CA VAL A 261 4.38 2.42 5.30
C VAL A 261 5.57 1.59 5.80
N GLU A 262 5.38 0.28 5.92
CA GLU A 262 6.40 -0.63 6.43
C GLU A 262 7.60 -0.74 5.49
N GLU A 263 7.37 -0.78 4.17
CA GLU A 263 8.44 -0.90 3.17
C GLU A 263 9.40 0.29 3.22
N VAL A 264 8.84 1.50 3.30
CA VAL A 264 9.66 2.71 3.42
C VAL A 264 10.33 2.82 4.80
N ASP A 265 9.71 2.35 5.89
CA ASP A 265 10.35 2.40 7.22
C ASP A 265 11.53 1.42 7.30
N ASN A 266 11.37 0.24 6.71
CA ASN A 266 12.41 -0.77 6.56
C ASN A 266 13.58 -0.24 5.71
N ALA A 267 13.29 0.38 4.56
CA ALA A 267 14.31 0.98 3.71
C ALA A 267 15.13 2.08 4.42
N LEU A 268 14.47 2.86 5.28
CA LEU A 268 15.13 3.90 6.09
C LEU A 268 15.85 3.35 7.33
N GLY A 269 15.68 2.07 7.66
CA GLY A 269 16.21 1.46 8.87
C GLY A 269 15.63 2.06 10.16
N LEU A 270 14.39 2.56 10.10
CA LEU A 270 13.68 3.08 11.26
C LEU A 270 13.09 1.90 12.02
N LYS A 271 13.64 1.56 13.19
CA LYS A 271 13.12 0.46 14.03
C LYS A 271 11.63 0.68 14.32
N SER A 272 10.81 -0.34 14.06
CA SER A 272 9.49 -0.44 14.69
C SER A 272 9.72 -0.57 16.19
N HIS A 273 9.00 0.22 17.00
CA HIS A 273 8.95 -0.01 18.44
C HIS A 273 8.23 -1.34 18.67
N PHE A 274 8.97 -2.45 18.65
CA PHE A 274 8.53 -3.66 19.33
C PHE A 274 8.40 -3.29 20.82
N LYS A 275 7.17 -3.15 21.30
CA LYS A 275 6.91 -3.22 22.72
C LYS A 275 7.25 -4.65 23.13
N LEU A 276 8.38 -4.83 23.82
CA LEU A 276 8.65 -6.06 24.54
C LEU A 276 7.47 -6.32 25.49
N PRO A 277 6.93 -7.55 25.57
CA PRO A 277 6.01 -7.90 26.63
C PRO A 277 6.71 -7.62 27.96
N LEU A 278 6.07 -6.85 28.82
CA LEU A 278 6.54 -6.72 30.20
C LEU A 278 6.51 -8.11 30.82
N PRO A 279 7.58 -8.59 31.48
CA PRO A 279 7.51 -9.81 32.24
C PRO A 279 6.48 -9.61 33.36
N GLY A 280 5.46 -10.47 33.38
CA GLY A 280 4.47 -10.50 34.45
C GLY A 280 5.17 -10.67 35.80
N LYS A 281 4.72 -9.91 36.79
CA LYS A 281 5.03 -10.17 38.20
C LYS A 281 4.15 -11.29 38.72
#